data_AF-A0A3A8IM37-F1
#
_entry.id   AF-A0A3A8IM37-F1
#
_cell.length_a   1.000
_cell.length_b   1.000
_cell.length_c   1.000
_cell.angle_alpha   90.00
_cell.angle_beta   90.00
_cell.angle_gamma   90.00
#
_symmetry.space_group_name_H-M   'P 1'
#
loop_
_entity.id
_entity.type
_entity.pdbx_description
1 polymer ?
#
loop_
_entity_poly.entity_id
_entity_poly.type
_entity_poly.pdbx_seq_one_letter_code
_entity_poly.pdbx_strand_id
1 'polypeptide(L)' 'MNLIEPLILTGAVLGSVAGGVVGFMSGIGWGVGGLLAGAVLGALAFPLLLLALGLLFILVTQGPRQLLSLFRGAPGPKR' A
#
# COMPACT_ATOMS: atom_id res chain seq x y z
N MET A 1 -0.53 -18.70 -12.82
CA MET A 1 -1.26 -17.46 -12.46
C MET A 1 -0.24 -16.48 -11.94
N ASN A 2 -0.21 -15.25 -12.47
CA ASN A 2 0.80 -14.26 -12.11
C ASN A 2 0.36 -13.54 -10.82
N LEU A 3 1.27 -13.20 -9.91
CA LEU A 3 0.93 -12.59 -8.60
C LEU A 3 0.12 -11.28 -8.73
N ILE A 4 0.16 -10.66 -9.90
CA ILE A 4 -0.55 -9.43 -10.26
C ILE A 4 -2.08 -9.63 -10.21
N GLU A 5 -2.61 -10.74 -10.72
CA GLU A 5 -4.06 -11.00 -10.74
C GLU A 5 -4.69 -11.02 -9.33
N PRO A 6 -4.21 -11.83 -8.37
CA PRO A 6 -4.79 -11.85 -7.03
C PRO A 6 -4.58 -10.52 -6.30
N LEU A 7 -3.51 -9.79 -6.59
CA LEU A 7 -3.27 -8.44 -6.06
C LEU A 7 -4.35 -7.45 -6.52
N ILE A 8 -4.62 -7.40 -7.83
CA ILE A 8 -5.64 -6.53 -8.40
C ILE A 8 -7.03 -6.88 -7.86
N LEU A 9 -7.36 -8.17 -7.81
CA LEU A 9 -8.65 -8.64 -7.27
C LEU A 9 -8.81 -8.28 -5.79
N THR A 10 -7.77 -8.48 -4.99
CA THR A 10 -7.80 -8.12 -3.56
C THR A 10 -7.98 -6.61 -3.38
N GLY A 11 -7.25 -5.81 -4.15
CA GLY A 11 -7.38 -4.36 -4.16
C GLY A 11 -8.79 -3.90 -4.55
N ALA A 12 -9.36 -4.50 -5.60
CA ALA A 12 -10.71 -4.19 -6.06
C ALA A 12 -11.76 -4.50 -4.97
N VAL A 13 -11.69 -5.67 -4.35
CA VAL A 13 -12.63 -6.07 -3.29
C VAL A 13 -12.54 -5.11 -2.10
N LEU A 14 -11.34 -4.83 -1.60
CA LEU A 14 -11.15 -3.93 -0.46
C LEU A 14 -11.59 -2.50 -0.79
N GLY A 15 -11.23 -2.02 -1.98
CA GLY A 15 -11.62 -0.69 -2.46
C GLY A 15 -13.14 -0.56 -2.63
N SER A 16 -13.81 -1.58 -3.18
CA SER A 16 -15.27 -1.62 -3.28
C SER A 16 -15.95 -1.57 -1.93
N VAL A 17 -15.47 -2.34 -0.96
CA VAL A 17 -16.04 -2.33 0.40
C VAL A 17 -15.86 -0.95 1.03
N ALA A 18 -14.65 -0.39 0.99
CA ALA A 18 -14.36 0.92 1.55
C ALA A 18 -15.18 2.03 0.88
N GLY A 19 -15.20 2.04 -0.45
CA GLY A 19 -15.96 3.02 -1.24
C GLY A 19 -17.46 2.88 -1.05
N GLY A 20 -17.99 1.66 -0.99
CA GLY A 20 -19.40 1.39 -0.73
C GLY A 20 -19.82 1.86 0.66
N VAL A 21 -19.01 1.59 1.69
CA VAL A 21 -19.26 2.05 3.07
C VAL A 21 -19.29 3.58 3.13
N VAL A 22 -18.27 4.25 2.56
CA VAL A 22 -18.19 5.71 2.54
C VAL A 22 -19.35 6.32 1.74
N GLY A 23 -19.65 5.77 0.58
CA GLY A 23 -20.74 6.25 -0.28
C GLY A 23 -22.11 6.05 0.36
N PHE A 24 -22.33 4.94 1.06
CA PHE A 24 -23.62 4.64 1.69
C PHE A 24 -23.98 5.65 2.78
N MET A 25 -22.98 6.25 3.45
CA MET A 25 -23.21 7.33 4.42
C MET A 25 -23.87 8.58 3.81
N SER A 26 -23.80 8.73 2.47
CA SER A 26 -24.44 9.80 1.73
C SER A 26 -25.72 9.37 1.00
N GLY A 27 -26.15 8.11 1.16
CA GLY A 27 -27.37 7.53 0.58
C GLY A 27 -27.12 6.30 -0.30
N ILE A 28 -28.18 5.55 -0.59
CA ILE A 28 -28.10 4.24 -1.27
C ILE A 28 -27.45 4.36 -2.66
N GLY A 29 -27.84 5.37 -3.45
CA GLY A 29 -27.26 5.59 -4.79
C GLY A 29 -25.77 5.90 -4.74
N TRP A 30 -25.33 6.65 -3.72
CA TRP A 30 -23.92 6.91 -3.47
C TRP A 30 -23.17 5.68 -2.97
N GLY A 31 -23.84 4.76 -2.26
CA GLY A 31 -23.30 3.45 -1.91
C GLY A 31 -22.94 2.63 -3.14
N VAL A 32 -23.82 2.56 -4.15
CA VAL A 32 -23.53 1.86 -5.42
C VAL A 32 -22.40 2.54 -6.19
N GLY A 33 -22.44 3.87 -6.30
CA GLY A 33 -21.38 4.65 -6.95
C GLY A 33 -20.03 4.45 -6.27
N GLY A 34 -20.01 4.46 -4.94
CA GLY A 34 -18.83 4.21 -4.13
C GLY A 34 -18.29 2.79 -4.27
N LEU A 35 -19.16 1.77 -4.39
CA LEU A 35 -18.75 0.38 -4.58
C LEU A 35 -18.03 0.19 -5.93
N LEU A 36 -18.57 0.79 -6.99
CA LEU A 36 -17.99 0.75 -8.34
C LEU A 36 -16.70 1.56 -8.45
N ALA A 37 -16.73 2.82 -8.00
CA ALA A 37 -15.54 3.68 -8.00
C ALA A 37 -14.43 3.09 -7.12
N GLY A 38 -14.81 2.55 -5.96
CA GLY A 38 -13.93 1.84 -5.04
C GLY A 38 -13.29 0.61 -5.68
N ALA A 39 -14.01 -0.16 -6.50
CA ALA A 39 -13.45 -1.31 -7.21
C ALA A 39 -12.29 -0.89 -8.11
N VAL A 40 -12.53 0.13 -8.93
CA VAL A 40 -11.57 0.62 -9.92
C VAL A 40 -10.38 1.28 -9.25
N LEU A 41 -10.63 2.18 -8.30
CA LEU A 41 -9.57 2.85 -7.54
C LEU A 41 -8.78 1.86 -6.70
N GLY A 42 -9.43 0.89 -6.07
CA GLY A 42 -8.79 -0.17 -5.29
C GLY A 42 -7.88 -1.04 -6.14
N ALA A 43 -8.35 -1.48 -7.31
CA ALA A 43 -7.55 -2.26 -8.27
C ALA A 43 -6.26 -1.53 -8.68
N LEU A 44 -6.35 -0.22 -8.92
CA LEU A 44 -5.23 0.60 -9.40
C LEU A 44 -4.30 1.06 -8.27
N ALA A 45 -4.86 1.44 -7.12
CA ALA A 45 -4.11 2.02 -6.02
C ALA A 45 -3.46 0.96 -5.12
N PHE A 46 -4.04 -0.24 -4.99
CA PHE A 46 -3.54 -1.26 -4.07
C PHE A 46 -2.09 -1.69 -4.34
N PRO A 47 -1.64 -1.92 -5.59
CA PRO A 47 -0.24 -2.19 -5.87
C PRO A 47 0.70 -1.04 -5.48
N LEU A 48 0.29 0.21 -5.73
CA LEU A 48 1.04 1.40 -5.34
C LEU A 48 1.13 1.54 -3.82
N LEU A 49 0.05 1.22 -3.13
CA LEU A 49 -0.05 1.30 -1.67
C LEU A 49 0.85 0.27 -1.00
N LEU A 50 0.91 -0.96 -1.53
CA LEU A 50 1.85 -1.98 -1.07
C LEU A 50 3.31 -1.61 -1.33
N LEU A 51 3.60 -1.00 -2.49
CA LEU A 51 4.93 -0.50 -2.79
C LEU A 51 5.34 0.61 -1.81
N ALA A 52 4.44 1.56 -1.54
CA ALA A 52 4.67 2.60 -0.55
C ALA A 52 4.87 2.02 0.86
N LEU A 53 4.07 1.02 1.26
CA LEU A 53 4.20 0.35 2.55
C LEU A 53 5.52 -0.42 2.67
N GLY A 54 5.94 -1.10 1.59
CA GLY A 54 7.22 -1.80 1.51
C GLY A 54 8.40 -0.84 1.63
N LEU A 55 8.36 0.29 0.92
CA LEU A 55 9.38 1.34 1.02
C LEU A 55 9.42 1.94 2.43
N LEU A 56 8.26 2.21 3.04
CA LEU A 56 8.18 2.72 4.40
C LEU A 56 8.76 1.71 5.39
N PHE A 57 8.43 0.43 5.25
CA PHE A 57 8.97 -0.63 6.09
C PHE A 57 10.49 -0.72 5.97
N ILE A 58 11.03 -0.66 4.75
CA ILE A 58 12.48 -0.63 4.51
C ILE A 58 13.10 0.60 5.16
N LEU A 59 12.51 1.78 4.97
CA LEU A 59 13.01 3.03 5.55
C LEU A 59 13.06 2.97 7.08
N VAL A 60 12.00 2.47 7.71
CA VAL A 60 11.90 2.37 9.18
C VAL A 60 12.82 1.29 9.74
N THR A 61 13.03 0.17 9.03
CA THR A 61 13.84 -0.94 9.55
C THR A 61 15.32 -0.85 9.20
N GLN A 62 15.65 -0.35 8.01
CA GLN A 62 17.01 -0.25 7.49
C GLN A 62 17.62 1.15 7.66
N GLY A 63 16.81 2.22 7.65
CA GLY A 63 17.28 3.59 7.87
C GLY A 63 18.02 3.76 9.21
N PRO A 64 17.46 3.32 10.34
CA PRO A 64 18.14 3.38 11.63
C PRO A 64 19.41 2.53 11.66
N ARG A 65 19.42 1.39 10.97
CA ARG A 65 20.60 0.51 10.90
C ARG A 65 21.74 1.17 10.12
N GLN A 66 21.43 1.85 9.02
CA GLN A 66 22.40 2.61 8.24
C GLN A 66 22.93 3.82 9.03
N LEU A 67 22.06 4.56 9.71
CA LEU A 67 22.46 5.64 10.62
C LEU A 67 23.35 5.13 11.75
N LEU A 68 23.00 4.03 12.40
CA LEU A 68 23.84 3.41 13.43
C LEU A 68 25.18 2.94 12.85
N SER A 69 25.23 2.43 11.62
CA SER A 69 26.50 2.03 10.98
C SER A 69 27.43 3.22 10.69
N LEU A 70 26.86 4.39 10.39
CA LEU A 70 27.60 5.65 10.24
C LEU A 70 28.13 6.15 11.60
N PHE A 71 27.32 6.08 12.66
CA PHE A 71 27.73 6.47 14.01
C PHE A 71 28.72 5.49 14.66
N ARG A 72 28.66 4.20 14.30
CA ARG A 72 29.57 3.17 14.84
C ARG A 72 30.98 3.25 14.24
N GLY A 73 31.22 4.18 13.31
CA GLY A 73 32.46 4.33 12.57
C GLY A 73 32.59 3.21 11.54
N ALA A 74 32.75 3.59 10.27
CA ALA A 74 33.10 2.63 9.22
C ALA A 74 34.33 1.83 9.69
N PRO A 75 34.34 0.48 9.59
CA PRO A 75 35.56 -0.26 9.83
C PRO A 75 36.58 0.24 8.80
N GLY A 76 37.63 0.90 9.30
CA GLY A 76 38.69 1.44 8.46
C GLY A 76 39.22 0.36 7.52
N PRO A 77 39.71 0.75 6.32
CA PRO A 77 40.18 -0.22 5.33
C PRO A 77 41.25 -1.11 5.97
N LYS A 78 40.98 -2.41 6.02
CA LYS A 78 41.99 -3.41 6.38
C LYS A 78 43.07 -3.34 5.31
N ARG A 79 44.21 -2.76 5.69
CA ARG A 79 45.49 -2.93 4.99
C ARG A 79 45.84 -4.41 4.89
#